data_AF-A0A958HHU0-F1
#
_entry.id   AF-A0A958HHU0-F1
#
_cell.length_a   1.000
_cell.length_b   1.000
_cell.length_c   1.000
_cell.angle_alpha   90.00
_cell.angle_beta   90.00
_cell.angle_gamma   90.00
#
_symmetry.space_group_name_H-M   'P 1'
#
loop_
_entity.id
_entity.type
_entity.pdbx_description
1 polymer ?
#
loop_
_entity_poly.entity_id
_entity_poly.type
_entity_poly.pdbx_seq_one_letter_code
_entity_poly.pdbx_strand_id
1 'polypeptide(L)'
;MIRQLFLAAALIGALLLPSAALAGNLADEPSPPDLALDRTIEPVIVTGVFAGRSVNDIFVYRWTGSAWEQIPFQIDERDATGAYVANEDGVMDSNDEVVFMSGDTGMLASSSIGDALPVSGLWYRVQVTDPLNTASKGWAYIVHSNTLTVTNPTDYVSYNAGNLRVSTANYALGWAASGHNGLDYMSMFGGGDILDRTKLRIDYRFIVLIKLTENDFPLDNVVLLKDGVVRTLVKRGGTVTVSYQSYTSTTFPVDLRSLPGSLEQ
;
A
#
# COMPACT_ATOMS: atom_id res chain seq x y z
N MET A 1 -4.00 -8.85 29.55
CA MET A 1 -2.72 -8.22 29.11
C MET A 1 -2.19 -9.05 27.95
N ILE A 2 -2.72 -8.83 26.74
CA ILE A 2 -2.46 -9.70 25.58
C ILE A 2 -1.28 -9.10 24.82
N ARG A 3 -0.18 -9.84 24.78
CA ARG A 3 0.96 -9.57 23.90
C ARG A 3 0.48 -9.71 22.46
N GLN A 4 0.49 -8.62 21.71
CA GLN A 4 0.32 -8.64 20.27
C GLN A 4 1.49 -9.43 19.66
N LEU A 5 1.16 -10.53 18.99
CA LEU A 5 2.10 -11.31 18.20
C LEU A 5 2.27 -10.55 16.87
N PHE A 6 3.42 -9.90 16.69
CA PHE A 6 3.77 -9.23 15.45
C PHE A 6 3.84 -10.24 14.31
N LEU A 7 2.96 -10.10 13.32
CA LEU A 7 3.14 -10.72 12.02
C LEU A 7 4.27 -9.96 11.33
N ALA A 8 5.40 -10.64 11.09
CA ALA A 8 6.56 -10.04 10.44
C ALA A 8 6.24 -9.76 8.97
N ALA A 9 5.79 -8.54 8.67
CA ALA A 9 6.01 -7.95 7.36
C ALA A 9 7.51 -7.69 7.23
N ALA A 10 8.12 -8.08 6.11
CA ALA A 10 9.47 -7.63 5.78
C ALA A 10 9.41 -6.11 5.59
N LEU A 11 9.70 -5.36 6.65
CA LEU A 11 9.71 -3.91 6.62
C LEU A 11 10.96 -3.48 5.88
N ILE A 12 10.80 -3.04 4.64
CA ILE A 12 11.84 -2.25 3.98
C ILE A 12 11.91 -0.92 4.72
N GLY A 13 13.06 -0.65 5.34
CA GLY A 13 13.31 0.62 6.00
C GLY A 13 13.44 1.73 4.97
N ALA A 14 12.58 2.74 5.05
CA ALA A 14 12.67 3.96 4.26
C ALA A 14 13.22 5.10 5.11
N LEU A 15 14.35 5.70 4.71
CA LEU A 15 14.85 6.93 5.32
C LEU A 15 14.44 8.13 4.45
N LEU A 16 13.75 9.09 5.08
CA LEU A 16 13.34 10.34 4.46
C LEU A 16 14.35 11.45 4.74
N LEU A 17 14.82 12.11 3.70
CA LEU A 17 15.67 13.29 3.81
C LEU A 17 15.00 14.47 3.08
N PRO A 18 14.61 15.55 3.78
CA PRO A 18 14.07 16.74 3.14
C PRO A 18 15.17 17.49 2.39
N SER A 19 14.83 18.09 1.24
CA SER A 19 15.73 18.93 0.43
C SER A 19 16.56 19.98 1.22
N ALA A 20 16.02 20.57 2.29
CA ALA A 20 16.74 21.53 3.14
C ALA A 20 17.93 20.90 3.90
N ALA A 21 17.93 19.58 4.12
CA ALA A 21 19.04 18.84 4.72
C ALA A 21 20.11 18.41 3.69
N LEU A 22 19.87 18.65 2.40
CA LEU A 22 20.75 18.31 1.28
C LEU A 22 21.54 19.52 0.75
N ALA A 23 21.58 20.63 1.49
CA ALA A 23 22.33 21.85 1.12
C ALA A 23 23.87 21.72 1.23
N GLY A 24 24.39 20.51 1.50
CA GLY A 24 25.81 20.18 1.36
C GLY A 24 26.10 19.59 -0.02
N ASN A 25 27.25 19.94 -0.60
CA ASN A 25 27.69 19.46 -1.93
C ASN A 25 27.30 17.99 -2.17
N LEU A 26 26.46 17.73 -3.17
CA LEU A 26 26.10 16.40 -3.68
C LEU A 26 27.31 15.62 -4.25
N ALA A 27 28.53 16.15 -4.13
CA ALA A 27 29.74 15.70 -4.79
C ALA A 27 30.62 14.76 -3.95
N ASP A 28 30.36 14.60 -2.63
CA ASP A 28 31.21 13.81 -1.73
C ASP A 28 30.65 12.42 -1.37
N GLU A 29 29.48 12.03 -1.90
CA GLU A 29 29.01 10.65 -1.75
C GLU A 29 29.69 9.77 -2.81
N PRO A 30 30.36 8.66 -2.42
CA PRO A 30 30.98 7.75 -3.38
C PRO A 30 29.93 7.29 -4.39
N SER A 31 30.28 7.31 -5.68
CA SER A 31 29.44 6.82 -6.77
C SER A 31 28.90 5.43 -6.41
N PRO A 32 27.60 5.28 -6.10
CA PRO A 32 27.09 4.01 -5.65
C PRO A 32 27.11 3.01 -6.81
N PRO A 33 27.31 1.71 -6.51
CA PRO A 33 27.24 0.68 -7.54
C PRO A 33 25.87 0.74 -8.24
N ASP A 34 25.86 0.26 -9.49
CA ASP A 34 24.66 0.09 -10.30
C ASP A 34 23.50 -0.52 -9.50
N LEU A 35 22.28 -0.14 -9.87
CA LEU A 35 21.01 -0.60 -9.31
C LEU A 35 21.05 -2.07 -8.90
N ALA A 36 20.81 -2.38 -7.61
CA ALA A 36 20.70 -3.77 -7.18
C ALA A 36 19.78 -3.89 -5.98
N LEU A 37 18.55 -3.37 -6.06
CA LEU A 37 17.49 -3.85 -5.16
C LEU A 37 17.05 -5.23 -5.68
N ASP A 38 17.48 -6.30 -5.00
CA ASP A 38 17.14 -7.68 -5.43
C ASP A 38 15.67 -8.01 -5.15
N ARG A 39 15.08 -7.34 -4.17
CA ARG A 39 13.69 -7.46 -3.75
C ARG A 39 12.87 -6.32 -4.35
N THR A 40 12.13 -6.63 -5.40
CA THR A 40 11.49 -5.63 -6.29
C THR A 40 9.96 -5.63 -6.22
N ILE A 41 9.38 -6.54 -5.45
CA ILE A 41 7.94 -6.84 -5.51
C ILE A 41 7.18 -6.32 -4.28
N GLU A 42 7.90 -5.75 -3.32
CA GLU A 42 7.35 -5.17 -2.11
C GLU A 42 6.93 -3.72 -2.33
N PRO A 43 5.82 -3.29 -1.74
CA PRO A 43 5.46 -1.89 -1.77
C PRO A 43 6.32 -1.07 -0.81
N VAL A 44 6.51 0.19 -1.17
CA VAL A 44 7.05 1.25 -0.31
C VAL A 44 5.89 2.19 0.01
N ILE A 45 5.69 2.45 1.30
CA ILE A 45 4.64 3.33 1.81
C ILE A 45 5.32 4.47 2.57
N VAL A 46 5.03 5.70 2.17
CA VAL A 46 5.55 6.92 2.79
C VAL A 46 4.41 7.79 3.27
N THR A 47 4.44 8.20 4.54
CA THR A 47 3.45 9.10 5.15
C THR A 47 4.10 10.40 5.60
N GLY A 48 3.28 11.40 5.95
CA GLY A 48 3.76 12.64 6.57
C GLY A 48 4.56 13.55 5.63
N VAL A 49 4.34 13.45 4.32
CA VAL A 49 4.95 14.29 3.30
C VAL A 49 3.93 15.29 2.75
N PHE A 50 4.38 16.51 2.46
CA PHE A 50 3.58 17.54 1.79
C PHE A 50 2.24 17.91 2.46
N ALA A 51 2.17 17.89 3.80
CA ALA A 51 0.97 18.27 4.53
C ALA A 51 0.34 19.60 4.03
N GLY A 52 -0.96 19.58 3.78
CA GLY A 52 -1.74 20.72 3.25
C GLY A 52 -1.64 20.94 1.74
N ARG A 53 -1.01 20.03 0.98
CA ARG A 53 -0.95 20.09 -0.49
C ARG A 53 -2.00 19.18 -1.12
N SER A 54 -2.47 19.54 -2.31
CA SER A 54 -3.38 18.70 -3.09
C SER A 54 -2.76 17.33 -3.38
N VAL A 55 -3.51 16.25 -3.18
CA VAL A 55 -3.09 14.88 -3.53
C VAL A 55 -2.82 14.73 -5.03
N ASN A 56 -3.46 15.54 -5.87
CA ASN A 56 -3.30 15.52 -7.33
C ASN A 56 -2.00 16.19 -7.81
N ASP A 57 -1.31 16.91 -6.93
CA ASP A 57 -0.08 17.64 -7.25
C ASP A 57 1.18 16.90 -6.76
N ILE A 58 1.03 15.64 -6.29
CA ILE A 58 2.13 14.80 -5.81
C ILE A 58 2.55 13.82 -6.89
N PHE A 59 3.86 13.69 -7.11
CA PHE A 59 4.43 12.78 -8.11
C PHE A 59 5.65 12.05 -7.54
N VAL A 60 5.95 10.88 -8.08
CA VAL A 60 7.11 10.09 -7.69
C VAL A 60 8.01 9.81 -8.90
N TYR A 61 9.30 10.07 -8.73
CA TYR A 61 10.32 9.91 -9.76
C TYR A 61 11.46 9.01 -9.30
N ARG A 62 12.17 8.45 -10.28
CA ARG A 62 13.46 7.79 -10.12
C ARG A 62 14.51 8.46 -11.00
N TRP A 63 15.77 8.33 -10.60
CA TRP A 63 16.91 8.66 -11.46
C TRP A 63 17.46 7.39 -12.11
N THR A 64 17.64 7.40 -13.42
CA THR A 64 18.14 6.24 -14.18
C THR A 64 19.66 6.22 -14.36
N GLY A 65 20.36 7.25 -13.88
CA GLY A 65 21.77 7.51 -14.21
C GLY A 65 21.94 8.64 -15.23
N SER A 66 20.92 8.87 -16.07
CA SER A 66 20.95 9.89 -17.14
C SER A 66 19.70 10.74 -17.23
N ALA A 67 18.55 10.26 -16.75
CA ALA A 67 17.28 10.96 -16.84
C ALA A 67 16.41 10.75 -15.60
N TRP A 68 15.49 11.69 -15.40
CA TRP A 68 14.40 11.57 -14.45
C TRP A 68 13.22 10.86 -15.13
N GLU A 69 12.74 9.79 -14.52
CA GLU A 69 11.58 9.04 -14.99
C GLU A 69 10.52 8.99 -13.90
N GLN A 70 9.27 9.26 -14.27
CA GLN A 70 8.15 9.08 -13.35
C GLN A 70 7.89 7.58 -13.18
N ILE A 71 7.66 7.15 -11.94
CA ILE A 71 7.34 5.75 -11.63
C ILE A 71 5.85 5.57 -11.36
N PRO A 72 5.31 4.35 -11.41
CA PRO A 72 3.95 4.09 -10.96
C PRO A 72 3.83 4.41 -9.48
N PHE A 73 2.84 5.23 -9.14
CA PHE A 73 2.57 5.61 -7.76
C PHE A 73 1.08 5.81 -7.53
N GLN A 74 0.71 5.81 -6.26
CA GLN A 74 -0.65 5.99 -5.80
C GLN A 74 -0.65 6.80 -4.51
N ILE A 75 -1.63 7.69 -4.34
CA ILE A 75 -1.89 8.40 -3.09
C ILE A 75 -3.14 7.80 -2.47
N ASP A 76 -3.07 7.33 -1.23
CA ASP A 76 -4.23 6.79 -0.53
C ASP A 76 -4.58 7.62 0.69
N GLU A 77 -5.83 8.09 0.70
CA GLU A 77 -6.38 8.89 1.77
C GLU A 77 -6.93 8.01 2.89
N ARG A 78 -6.80 8.48 4.13
CA ARG A 78 -7.31 7.81 5.32
C ARG A 78 -8.06 8.79 6.19
N ASP A 79 -9.26 8.41 6.64
CA ASP A 79 -10.01 9.26 7.55
C ASP A 79 -9.32 9.48 8.91
N ALA A 80 -9.87 10.39 9.72
CA ALA A 80 -9.39 10.69 11.07
C ALA A 80 -9.33 9.48 12.04
N THR A 81 -9.96 8.35 11.71
CA THR A 81 -9.86 7.08 12.48
C THR A 81 -8.72 6.18 11.98
N GLY A 82 -8.05 6.58 10.90
CA GLY A 82 -7.01 5.85 10.20
C GLY A 82 -7.56 4.83 9.19
N ALA A 83 -8.87 4.84 8.90
CA ALA A 83 -9.47 3.90 7.97
C ALA A 83 -9.32 4.39 6.51
N TYR A 84 -9.03 3.46 5.60
CA TYR A 84 -9.02 3.78 4.18
C TYR A 84 -10.42 4.21 3.71
N VAL A 85 -10.44 5.27 2.89
CA VAL A 85 -11.65 5.80 2.26
C VAL A 85 -11.44 5.93 0.76
N ALA A 86 -12.54 5.99 -0.01
CA ALA A 86 -12.44 6.17 -1.47
C ALA A 86 -11.93 7.57 -1.83
N ASN A 87 -12.41 8.57 -1.08
CA ASN A 87 -12.01 9.96 -1.13
C ASN A 87 -12.18 10.55 0.27
N GLU A 88 -11.27 11.42 0.67
CA GLU A 88 -11.43 12.27 1.85
C GLU A 88 -11.64 13.72 1.42
N ASP A 89 -10.62 14.57 1.54
CA ASP A 89 -10.70 16.00 1.27
C ASP A 89 -9.81 16.44 0.09
N GLY A 90 -9.06 15.52 -0.49
CA GLY A 90 -8.15 15.77 -1.61
C GLY A 90 -6.86 16.45 -1.18
N VAL A 91 -6.53 16.47 0.11
CA VAL A 91 -5.39 17.20 0.67
C VAL A 91 -4.52 16.26 1.51
N MET A 92 -3.23 16.20 1.18
CA MET A 92 -2.23 15.44 1.93
C MET A 92 -2.24 15.82 3.42
N ASP A 93 -2.41 14.83 4.28
CA ASP A 93 -2.30 14.95 5.73
C ASP A 93 -1.22 14.03 6.34
N SER A 94 -1.26 13.78 7.64
CA SER A 94 -0.25 12.96 8.33
C SER A 94 -0.38 11.45 8.13
N ASN A 95 -1.58 10.99 7.75
CA ASN A 95 -2.01 9.60 7.67
C ASN A 95 -2.11 9.15 6.21
N ASP A 96 -2.18 10.08 5.27
CA ASP A 96 -2.12 9.77 3.85
C ASP A 96 -0.83 9.09 3.43
N GLU A 97 -0.98 8.18 2.48
CA GLU A 97 0.08 7.28 2.03
C GLU A 97 0.44 7.55 0.58
N VAL A 98 1.72 7.89 0.33
CA VAL A 98 2.33 7.78 -0.99
C VAL A 98 2.87 6.37 -1.15
N VAL A 99 2.38 5.66 -2.16
CA VAL A 99 2.66 4.24 -2.36
C VAL A 99 3.27 4.01 -3.74
N PHE A 100 4.35 3.25 -3.82
CA PHE A 100 5.02 2.83 -5.05
C PHE A 100 5.70 1.47 -4.86
N MET A 101 6.14 0.81 -5.93
CA MET A 101 6.84 -0.48 -5.82
C MET A 101 8.34 -0.27 -5.59
N SER A 102 8.94 -1.07 -4.71
CA SER A 102 10.39 -1.06 -4.47
C SER A 102 11.21 -1.32 -5.75
N GLY A 103 10.72 -2.18 -6.64
CA GLY A 103 11.31 -2.46 -7.95
C GLY A 103 11.35 -1.27 -8.91
N ASP A 104 10.56 -0.23 -8.65
CA ASP A 104 10.57 0.99 -9.46
C ASP A 104 11.62 2.00 -9.00
N THR A 105 12.32 1.75 -7.89
CA THR A 105 13.38 2.65 -7.43
C THR A 105 14.52 2.76 -8.44
N GLY A 106 15.20 3.92 -8.41
CA GLY A 106 16.34 4.23 -9.27
C GLY A 106 17.65 4.30 -8.51
N MET A 107 18.67 4.80 -9.21
CA MET A 107 19.96 5.13 -8.64
C MET A 107 19.86 6.39 -7.76
N LEU A 108 20.87 6.60 -6.91
CA LEU A 108 21.05 7.89 -6.27
C LEU A 108 21.32 8.96 -7.35
N ALA A 109 20.50 10.01 -7.37
CA ALA A 109 20.65 11.09 -8.32
C ALA A 109 21.94 11.88 -8.12
N SER A 110 22.65 12.12 -9.22
CA SER A 110 23.83 12.99 -9.30
C SER A 110 23.49 14.46 -9.56
N SER A 111 22.22 14.77 -9.84
CA SER A 111 21.71 16.12 -10.08
C SER A 111 20.44 16.36 -9.26
N SER A 112 20.06 17.62 -9.07
CA SER A 112 18.80 17.99 -8.41
C SER A 112 17.63 17.79 -9.37
N ILE A 113 16.55 17.19 -8.87
CA ILE A 113 15.30 17.06 -9.63
C ILE A 113 14.67 18.43 -9.97
N GLY A 114 14.87 19.43 -9.10
CA GLY A 114 14.39 20.79 -9.29
C GLY A 114 15.06 21.55 -10.44
N ASP A 115 16.24 21.11 -10.87
CA ASP A 115 16.93 21.72 -12.02
C ASP A 115 16.39 21.19 -13.36
N ALA A 116 15.79 20.00 -13.34
CA ALA A 116 15.32 19.29 -14.54
C ALA A 116 13.80 19.35 -14.73
N LEU A 117 13.04 19.48 -13.65
CA LEU A 117 11.58 19.41 -13.67
C LEU A 117 10.94 20.62 -12.97
N PRO A 118 9.74 21.05 -13.38
CA PRO A 118 9.00 22.15 -12.76
C PRO A 118 8.36 21.73 -11.42
N VAL A 119 9.20 21.38 -10.45
CA VAL A 119 8.78 20.95 -9.11
C VAL A 119 8.99 22.06 -8.08
N SER A 120 8.29 21.98 -6.97
CA SER A 120 8.50 22.91 -5.85
C SER A 120 9.90 22.74 -5.24
N GLY A 121 10.40 23.80 -4.59
CA GLY A 121 11.70 23.75 -3.91
C GLY A 121 11.77 22.71 -2.77
N LEU A 122 10.63 22.29 -2.23
CA LEU A 122 10.54 21.18 -1.29
C LEU A 122 10.28 19.87 -2.04
N TRP A 123 11.15 18.90 -1.82
CA TRP A 123 10.99 17.52 -2.24
C TRP A 123 11.64 16.58 -1.23
N TYR A 124 11.26 15.30 -1.31
CA TYR A 124 11.72 14.24 -0.43
C TYR A 124 12.51 13.22 -1.22
N ARG A 125 13.69 12.84 -0.72
CA ARG A 125 14.40 11.65 -1.16
C ARG A 125 14.04 10.50 -0.25
N VAL A 126 13.61 9.39 -0.83
CA VAL A 126 13.29 8.14 -0.15
C VAL A 126 14.40 7.15 -0.48
N GLN A 127 15.23 6.80 0.50
CA GLN A 127 16.16 5.67 0.36
C GLN A 127 15.47 4.40 0.83
N VAL A 128 15.38 3.43 -0.07
CA VAL A 128 14.81 2.10 0.13
C VAL A 128 15.97 1.12 0.33
N THR A 129 15.95 0.36 1.42
CA THR A 129 17.05 -0.56 1.78
C THR A 129 16.52 -1.97 2.00
N ASP A 130 17.11 -2.98 1.35
CA ASP A 130 16.76 -4.37 1.66
C ASP A 130 17.21 -4.70 3.10
N PRO A 131 16.28 -5.07 4.00
CA PRO A 131 16.63 -5.40 5.39
C PRO A 131 17.50 -6.65 5.51
N LEU A 132 17.50 -7.55 4.52
CA LEU A 132 18.34 -8.75 4.49
C LEU A 132 19.70 -8.52 3.81
N ASN A 133 19.80 -7.48 2.99
CA ASN A 133 21.04 -7.05 2.35
C ASN A 133 21.15 -5.52 2.39
N THR A 134 21.64 -4.96 3.50
CA THR A 134 21.67 -3.49 3.68
C THR A 134 22.57 -2.72 2.69
N ALA A 135 23.40 -3.42 1.92
CA ALA A 135 24.14 -2.82 0.80
C ALA A 135 23.27 -2.61 -0.44
N SER A 136 22.20 -3.41 -0.59
CA SER A 136 21.19 -3.31 -1.64
C SER A 136 20.24 -2.14 -1.33
N LYS A 137 20.31 -1.10 -2.18
CA LYS A 137 19.59 0.16 -2.01
C LYS A 137 18.99 0.66 -3.32
N GLY A 138 17.90 1.40 -3.21
CA GLY A 138 17.25 2.11 -4.29
C GLY A 138 16.73 3.46 -3.81
N TRP A 139 16.53 4.39 -4.74
CA TRP A 139 16.07 5.75 -4.42
C TRP A 139 14.83 6.13 -5.23
N ALA A 140 13.89 6.77 -4.54
CA ALA A 140 12.73 7.43 -5.15
C ALA A 140 12.65 8.88 -4.66
N TYR A 141 11.99 9.72 -5.44
CA TYR A 141 11.91 11.16 -5.21
C TYR A 141 10.45 11.58 -5.27
N ILE A 142 9.91 11.99 -4.12
CA ILE A 142 8.53 12.47 -4.01
C ILE A 142 8.57 13.99 -4.15
N VAL A 143 7.84 14.50 -5.15
CA VAL A 143 7.83 15.91 -5.51
C VAL A 143 6.41 16.44 -5.50
N HIS A 144 6.30 17.76 -5.36
CA HIS A 144 5.05 18.49 -5.54
C HIS A 144 5.17 19.40 -6.77
N SER A 145 4.16 19.39 -7.65
CA SER A 145 4.06 20.29 -8.79
C SER A 145 2.59 20.49 -9.18
N ASN A 146 2.22 21.71 -9.58
CA ASN A 146 0.89 22.02 -10.11
C ASN A 146 0.84 22.02 -11.65
N THR A 147 1.91 21.56 -12.32
CA THR A 147 2.03 21.55 -13.79
C THR A 147 2.39 20.19 -14.37
N LEU A 148 2.98 19.30 -13.57
CA LEU A 148 3.25 17.93 -13.98
C LEU A 148 1.94 17.15 -14.11
N THR A 149 1.98 16.09 -14.92
CA THR A 149 0.89 15.13 -15.08
C THR A 149 1.44 13.71 -14.91
N VAL A 150 0.54 12.76 -14.66
CA VAL A 150 0.90 11.34 -14.64
C VAL A 150 1.16 10.88 -16.08
N THR A 151 2.36 10.34 -16.32
CA THR A 151 2.83 9.88 -17.62
C THR A 151 3.14 8.38 -17.66
N ASN A 152 3.26 7.71 -16.51
CA ASN A 152 3.54 6.28 -16.46
C ASN A 152 2.23 5.48 -16.33
N PRO A 153 1.85 4.68 -17.35
CA PRO A 153 0.57 3.95 -17.36
C PRO A 153 0.67 2.55 -16.76
N THR A 154 1.83 2.11 -16.27
CA THR A 154 2.01 0.76 -15.72
C THR A 154 1.06 0.54 -14.55
N ASP A 155 0.32 -0.55 -14.61
CA ASP A 155 -0.66 -0.95 -13.61
C ASP A 155 -0.34 -2.38 -13.14
N TYR A 156 -0.14 -2.54 -11.84
CA TYR A 156 0.26 -3.79 -11.22
C TYR A 156 -0.91 -4.66 -10.76
N VAL A 157 -2.10 -4.09 -10.65
CA VAL A 157 -3.25 -4.72 -9.99
C VAL A 157 -4.55 -4.04 -10.39
N SER A 158 -5.54 -4.85 -10.75
CA SER A 158 -6.85 -4.36 -11.18
C SER A 158 -7.97 -5.02 -10.40
N TYR A 159 -9.09 -4.31 -10.26
CA TYR A 159 -10.33 -4.87 -9.71
C TYR A 159 -11.43 -4.98 -10.77
N ASN A 160 -12.04 -6.15 -10.85
CA ASN A 160 -13.21 -6.41 -11.70
C ASN A 160 -14.47 -6.59 -10.84
N ALA A 161 -15.38 -5.63 -10.93
CA ALA A 161 -16.64 -5.65 -10.19
C ALA A 161 -17.63 -6.73 -10.69
N GLY A 162 -17.51 -7.15 -11.95
CA GLY A 162 -18.42 -8.15 -12.55
C GLY A 162 -18.26 -9.55 -11.96
N ASN A 163 -17.07 -9.87 -11.44
CA ASN A 163 -16.78 -11.14 -10.79
C ASN A 163 -16.17 -10.98 -9.38
N LEU A 164 -16.24 -9.77 -8.81
CA LEU A 164 -15.70 -9.40 -7.50
C LEU A 164 -14.27 -9.92 -7.34
N ARG A 165 -13.36 -9.58 -8.27
CA ARG A 165 -12.01 -10.16 -8.31
C ARG A 165 -10.93 -9.10 -8.47
N VAL A 166 -9.92 -9.19 -7.62
CA VAL A 166 -8.62 -8.57 -7.85
C VAL A 166 -7.77 -9.48 -8.72
N SER A 167 -7.09 -8.92 -9.71
CA SER A 167 -6.15 -9.64 -10.59
C SER A 167 -4.81 -8.92 -10.64
N THR A 168 -3.73 -9.69 -10.53
CA THR A 168 -2.34 -9.24 -10.65
C THR A 168 -1.58 -10.16 -11.62
N ALA A 169 -0.31 -9.86 -11.87
CA ALA A 169 0.56 -10.77 -12.61
C ALA A 169 0.82 -12.12 -11.88
N ASN A 170 0.75 -12.15 -10.55
CA ASN A 170 1.18 -13.31 -9.74
C ASN A 170 0.01 -14.09 -9.13
N TYR A 171 -1.13 -13.46 -8.93
CA TYR A 171 -2.30 -14.08 -8.33
C TYR A 171 -3.59 -13.35 -8.70
N ALA A 172 -4.72 -14.04 -8.53
CA ALA A 172 -6.03 -13.41 -8.49
C ALA A 172 -6.78 -13.85 -7.24
N LEU A 173 -7.59 -12.95 -6.69
CA LEU A 173 -8.31 -13.13 -5.44
C LEU A 173 -9.75 -12.66 -5.60
N GLY A 174 -10.73 -13.46 -5.19
CA GLY A 174 -12.15 -13.12 -5.34
C GLY A 174 -12.95 -13.32 -4.06
N TRP A 175 -14.04 -12.54 -3.95
CA TRP A 175 -14.99 -12.60 -2.85
C TRP A 175 -16.23 -13.38 -3.23
N ALA A 176 -16.77 -14.07 -2.21
CA ALA A 176 -18.02 -14.78 -2.37
C ALA A 176 -19.17 -13.82 -2.65
N ALA A 177 -19.79 -13.99 -3.82
CA ALA A 177 -20.96 -13.23 -4.22
C ALA A 177 -22.19 -13.53 -3.34
N SER A 178 -22.23 -14.70 -2.70
CA SER A 178 -23.30 -15.09 -1.79
C SER A 178 -22.84 -16.08 -0.72
N GLY A 179 -23.67 -16.27 0.31
CA GLY A 179 -23.51 -17.32 1.30
C GLY A 179 -22.60 -16.99 2.49
N HIS A 180 -21.47 -16.29 2.28
CA HIS A 180 -20.57 -15.93 3.39
C HIS A 180 -19.75 -14.66 3.14
N ASN A 181 -19.31 -14.03 4.23
CA ASN A 181 -18.34 -12.94 4.21
C ASN A 181 -16.92 -13.50 4.14
N GLY A 182 -16.41 -13.68 2.92
CA GLY A 182 -15.05 -14.16 2.74
C GLY A 182 -14.60 -14.18 1.30
N LEU A 183 -13.38 -14.69 1.13
CA LEU A 183 -12.79 -15.01 -0.15
C LEU A 183 -13.15 -16.45 -0.49
N ASP A 184 -13.56 -16.70 -1.73
CA ASP A 184 -13.90 -18.02 -2.27
C ASP A 184 -13.22 -18.30 -3.60
N TYR A 185 -12.23 -17.47 -3.95
CA TYR A 185 -11.40 -17.68 -5.12
C TYR A 185 -9.98 -17.22 -4.84
N MET A 186 -9.01 -18.07 -5.16
CA MET A 186 -7.60 -17.73 -5.18
C MET A 186 -6.97 -18.50 -6.34
N SER A 187 -6.27 -17.83 -7.24
CA SER A 187 -5.39 -18.48 -8.19
C SER A 187 -4.00 -17.88 -8.11
N MET A 188 -2.99 -18.69 -8.40
CA MET A 188 -1.59 -18.26 -8.44
C MET A 188 -1.03 -18.52 -9.83
N PHE A 189 -0.29 -17.55 -10.38
CA PHE A 189 0.43 -17.64 -11.65
C PHE A 189 -0.42 -18.17 -12.82
N GLY A 190 -1.68 -17.71 -12.91
CA GLY A 190 -2.62 -18.13 -13.97
C GLY A 190 -3.16 -19.55 -13.82
N GLY A 191 -2.92 -20.22 -12.69
CA GLY A 191 -3.45 -21.54 -12.38
C GLY A 191 -4.95 -21.56 -12.11
N GLY A 192 -5.45 -22.75 -11.78
CA GLY A 192 -6.84 -22.93 -11.35
C GLY A 192 -7.11 -22.29 -9.99
N ASP A 193 -8.40 -22.23 -9.64
CA ASP A 193 -8.80 -21.87 -8.29
C ASP A 193 -8.31 -22.92 -7.29
N ILE A 194 -7.61 -22.46 -6.25
CA ILE A 194 -7.06 -23.28 -5.17
C ILE A 194 -7.80 -23.04 -3.84
N LEU A 195 -8.72 -22.08 -3.80
CA LEU A 195 -9.48 -21.76 -2.60
C LEU A 195 -10.93 -22.22 -2.75
N ASP A 196 -11.38 -23.10 -1.87
CA ASP A 196 -12.82 -23.41 -1.75
C ASP A 196 -13.54 -22.24 -1.05
N ARG A 197 -13.11 -21.90 0.17
CA ARG A 197 -13.58 -20.73 0.91
C ARG A 197 -12.70 -20.38 2.09
N THR A 198 -12.76 -19.12 2.49
CA THR A 198 -12.26 -18.63 3.77
C THR A 198 -13.23 -19.02 4.88
N LYS A 199 -12.71 -19.53 6.00
CA LYS A 199 -13.51 -19.93 7.17
C LYS A 199 -13.15 -19.07 8.37
N LEU A 200 -14.16 -18.62 9.10
CA LEU A 200 -14.01 -17.96 10.40
C LEU A 200 -14.67 -18.83 11.46
N ARG A 201 -13.98 -19.11 12.56
CA ARG A 201 -14.53 -19.86 13.70
C ARG A 201 -14.17 -19.11 14.97
N ILE A 202 -15.19 -18.67 15.70
CA ILE A 202 -15.04 -17.98 16.98
C ILE A 202 -15.74 -18.82 18.04
N ASP A 203 -14.94 -19.34 18.98
CA ASP A 203 -15.43 -19.95 20.20
C ASP A 203 -15.17 -18.96 21.34
N TYR A 204 -16.23 -18.42 21.95
CA TYR A 204 -16.09 -17.56 23.13
C TYR A 204 -16.97 -18.05 24.29
N ARG A 205 -16.46 -17.89 25.50
CA ARG A 205 -17.11 -18.33 26.73
C ARG A 205 -17.29 -17.15 27.66
N PHE A 206 -18.54 -16.86 27.98
CA PHE A 206 -18.90 -15.86 28.99
C PHE A 206 -19.64 -16.50 30.16
N ILE A 207 -20.71 -17.27 29.87
CA ILE A 207 -21.39 -18.16 30.84
C ILE A 207 -21.61 -19.52 30.17
N VAL A 208 -22.15 -19.50 28.95
CA VAL A 208 -22.20 -20.63 28.03
C VAL A 208 -21.12 -20.50 26.95
N LEU A 209 -20.77 -21.61 26.31
CA LEU A 209 -19.91 -21.59 25.13
C LEU A 209 -20.76 -21.18 23.92
N ILE A 210 -20.39 -20.10 23.26
CA ILE A 210 -21.02 -19.63 22.02
C ILE A 210 -20.04 -19.86 20.88
N LYS A 211 -20.55 -20.41 19.78
CA LYS A 211 -19.81 -20.71 18.57
C LYS A 211 -20.38 -19.91 17.43
N LEU A 212 -19.53 -19.11 16.78
CA LEU A 212 -19.88 -18.35 15.59
C LEU A 212 -19.02 -18.82 14.42
N THR A 213 -19.61 -18.76 13.24
CA THR A 213 -19.04 -19.12 11.94
C THR A 213 -19.19 -17.96 10.97
N GLU A 214 -18.54 -18.00 9.80
CA GLU A 214 -18.75 -16.98 8.75
C GLU A 214 -20.21 -16.80 8.31
N ASN A 215 -21.07 -17.79 8.56
CA ASN A 215 -22.49 -17.75 8.15
C ASN A 215 -23.37 -17.05 9.20
N ASP A 216 -22.85 -16.79 10.40
CA ASP A 216 -23.57 -16.11 11.47
C ASP A 216 -23.48 -14.58 11.38
N PHE A 217 -22.74 -14.06 10.40
CA PHE A 217 -22.57 -12.63 10.14
C PHE A 217 -23.39 -12.20 8.92
N PRO A 218 -23.99 -10.99 8.92
CA PRO A 218 -24.76 -10.49 7.79
C PRO A 218 -23.87 -10.36 6.56
N LEU A 219 -24.36 -10.77 5.39
CA LEU A 219 -23.60 -10.68 4.15
C LEU A 219 -23.43 -9.22 3.75
N ASP A 220 -22.21 -8.71 3.84
CA ASP A 220 -21.88 -7.35 3.46
C ASP A 220 -21.55 -7.28 1.96
N ASN A 221 -21.88 -6.13 1.36
CA ASN A 221 -21.48 -5.81 0.00
C ASN A 221 -19.96 -5.65 -0.10
N VAL A 222 -19.41 -6.10 -1.22
CA VAL A 222 -18.03 -5.79 -1.61
C VAL A 222 -18.02 -4.39 -2.21
N VAL A 223 -17.23 -3.50 -1.63
CA VAL A 223 -17.11 -2.10 -2.02
C VAL A 223 -15.68 -1.83 -2.43
N LEU A 224 -15.48 -1.41 -3.67
CA LEU A 224 -14.19 -0.88 -4.10
C LEU A 224 -14.00 0.50 -3.45
N LEU A 225 -12.96 0.65 -2.64
CA LEU A 225 -12.53 1.96 -2.17
C LEU A 225 -11.61 2.59 -3.23
N LYS A 226 -10.66 1.81 -3.75
CA LYS A 226 -9.72 2.28 -4.77
C LYS A 226 -9.23 1.15 -5.65
N ASP A 227 -9.25 1.40 -6.96
CA ASP A 227 -8.50 0.65 -7.96
C ASP A 227 -7.41 1.57 -8.47
N GLY A 228 -6.17 1.34 -8.06
CA GLY A 228 -5.04 2.19 -8.39
C GLY A 228 -3.86 1.35 -8.85
N VAL A 229 -2.92 2.02 -9.54
CA VAL A 229 -1.86 1.35 -10.31
C VAL A 229 -0.87 0.54 -9.47
N VAL A 230 -0.80 0.77 -8.15
CA VAL A 230 0.10 0.04 -7.24
C VAL A 230 -0.66 -0.94 -6.36
N ARG A 231 -1.85 -0.56 -5.87
CA ARG A 231 -2.67 -1.41 -5.01
C ARG A 231 -4.16 -1.15 -5.17
N THR A 232 -4.94 -2.23 -4.98
CA THR A 232 -6.38 -2.13 -4.76
C THR A 232 -6.70 -2.11 -3.28
N LEU A 233 -7.74 -1.34 -2.93
CA LEU A 233 -8.34 -1.27 -1.62
C LEU A 233 -9.80 -1.69 -1.75
N VAL A 234 -10.13 -2.86 -1.21
CA VAL A 234 -11.48 -3.44 -1.27
C VAL A 234 -12.01 -3.63 0.14
N LYS A 235 -13.21 -3.13 0.41
CA LYS A 235 -13.89 -3.23 1.71
C LYS A 235 -15.05 -4.21 1.63
N ARG A 236 -15.25 -4.99 2.69
CA ARG A 236 -16.45 -5.78 2.91
C ARG A 236 -16.81 -5.75 4.40
N GLY A 237 -17.91 -5.08 4.73
CA GLY A 237 -18.27 -4.82 6.13
C GLY A 237 -17.20 -4.00 6.83
N GLY A 238 -16.75 -4.46 8.00
CA GLY A 238 -15.61 -3.88 8.72
C GLY A 238 -14.24 -4.28 8.17
N THR A 239 -14.17 -5.17 7.20
CA THR A 239 -12.92 -5.75 6.70
C THR A 239 -12.38 -4.94 5.54
N VAL A 240 -11.06 -4.69 5.51
CA VAL A 240 -10.37 -4.13 4.34
C VAL A 240 -9.33 -5.13 3.85
N THR A 241 -9.34 -5.37 2.54
CA THR A 241 -8.33 -6.10 1.80
C THR A 241 -7.49 -5.13 1.00
N VAL A 242 -6.18 -5.16 1.24
CA VAL A 242 -5.16 -4.43 0.49
C VAL A 242 -4.43 -5.44 -0.41
N SER A 243 -4.35 -5.17 -1.71
CA SER A 243 -3.73 -6.08 -2.67
C SER A 243 -2.77 -5.36 -3.60
N TYR A 244 -1.54 -5.86 -3.68
CA TYR A 244 -0.43 -5.41 -4.51
C TYR A 244 -0.08 -6.49 -5.54
N GLN A 245 0.90 -6.25 -6.41
CA GLN A 245 1.34 -7.22 -7.41
C GLN A 245 1.67 -8.63 -6.85
N SER A 246 2.22 -8.72 -5.63
CA SER A 246 2.77 -9.96 -5.06
C SER A 246 2.26 -10.28 -3.67
N TYR A 247 1.44 -9.41 -3.09
CA TYR A 247 1.04 -9.48 -1.69
C TYR A 247 -0.42 -9.03 -1.53
N THR A 248 -1.19 -9.80 -0.77
CA THR A 248 -2.52 -9.39 -0.31
C THR A 248 -2.63 -9.54 1.19
N SER A 249 -3.37 -8.65 1.82
CA SER A 249 -3.66 -8.66 3.25
C SER A 249 -5.11 -8.32 3.49
N THR A 250 -5.80 -9.13 4.28
CA THR A 250 -7.17 -8.85 4.70
C THR A 250 -7.22 -8.70 6.22
N THR A 251 -7.64 -7.53 6.69
CA THR A 251 -7.74 -7.23 8.13
C THR A 251 -9.19 -7.34 8.58
N PHE A 252 -9.47 -8.33 9.44
CA PHE A 252 -10.80 -8.57 10.03
C PHE A 252 -10.85 -8.01 11.46
N PRO A 253 -11.47 -6.84 11.70
CA PRO A 253 -11.69 -6.38 13.06
C PRO A 253 -12.79 -7.22 13.72
N VAL A 254 -12.50 -7.72 14.92
CA VAL A 254 -13.50 -8.39 15.77
C VAL A 254 -13.70 -7.52 17.00
N ASP A 255 -14.84 -6.83 17.07
CA ASP A 255 -15.25 -6.15 18.31
C ASP A 255 -15.85 -7.17 19.27
N LEU A 256 -15.14 -7.46 20.35
CA LEU A 256 -15.60 -8.42 21.36
C LEU A 256 -16.81 -7.90 22.16
N ARG A 257 -17.09 -6.59 22.14
CA ARG A 257 -18.24 -5.99 22.82
C ARG A 257 -19.53 -6.16 22.04
N SER A 258 -19.47 -6.31 20.72
CA SER A 258 -20.65 -6.60 19.91
C SER A 258 -21.03 -8.09 19.92
N LEU A 259 -20.23 -8.94 20.58
CA LEU A 259 -20.59 -10.33 20.79
C LEU A 259 -21.74 -10.44 21.81
N PRO A 260 -22.73 -11.31 21.57
CA PRO A 260 -23.86 -11.52 22.48
C PRO A 260 -23.43 -11.76 23.95
N GLY A 261 -24.05 -11.07 24.90
CA GLY A 261 -23.72 -11.24 26.33
C GLY A 261 -22.40 -10.59 26.77
N SER A 262 -21.93 -9.54 26.07
CA SER A 262 -20.86 -8.67 26.56
C SER A 262 -21.34 -7.79 27.74
N LEU A 263 -20.39 -7.28 28.55
CA LEU A 263 -20.62 -6.55 29.81
C LEU A 263 -21.47 -5.26 29.71
N GLU A 264 -21.87 -4.84 28.51
CA GLU A 264 -22.69 -3.64 28.29
C GLU A 264 -24.16 -3.93 27.94
N GLN A 265 -24.60 -5.19 27.99
CA GLN A 265 -26.03 -5.58 27.91
C GLN A 265 -26.60 -6.04 29.25
#